data_AF-A0A962JT69-F1
#
_entry.id   AF-A0A962JT69-F1
#
_cell.length_a   1.000
_cell.length_b   1.000
_cell.length_c   1.000
_cell.angle_alpha   90.00
_cell.angle_beta   90.00
_cell.angle_gamma   90.00
#
_symmetry.space_group_name_H-M   'P 1'
#
loop_
_entity.id
_entity.type
_entity.pdbx_description
1 polymer ?
#
loop_
_entity_poly.entity_id
_entity_poly.type
_entity_poly.pdbx_seq_one_letter_code
_entity_poly.pdbx_strand_id
1 'polypeptide(L)'
;MGITNKLKSWLSNKLILGTTIGTALIFMLAGVIFWGGFNTAMEATNTLGFCISCHEMEENVYQEYTKTIHYTNRSGVRATCSDCHVPDPWVYKFVRKIKASNELLHKALGSINTPEKFDAKRLKLAKNVWHDMKDTNSRECRNCHDYNTMTPETQKPRARKQHMNAMQAGNTCIDCHKGIAHKAVHDQLADEELDKLTAPKPDRAIPLPPQWVKFLEEQAAAKESNEQPAATNFAEDVAIAQATSVVADIVGAAPVSTSSLDWSPAPVRNVTVFYPGEASMEWVLGRRHGGARSFKKGDRCVDCHDEETADIGQKIVSGEKLESQVIPGKRGSIPVVVQAMHDKENLYLRFQWADTEHAPVPFVEGGKMDSKNAMKLAVMLATDDVEYADRAGCWGTCHADLNSMPYAPQGQDVTKYLTESRTDIEIRGRNDKPLGGWDQRKTEDEIKAEFSAGHYMDIIRYKAGEDKVEDGAILADRVMHENSIGEFNAINQNGQWVVEIKRPLKSDRPDDISLALDQVYNFGFAIHDDYSNARYHHVSLGYKLAFDNAEVEVNAVER
;
A
#
# COMPACT_ATOMS: atom_id res chain seq x y z
N MET A 1 1.46 -6.70 -86.42
CA MET A 1 1.38 -8.13 -86.03
C MET A 1 2.56 -8.67 -85.21
N GLY A 2 3.64 -7.90 -84.96
CA GLY A 2 4.87 -8.44 -84.33
C GLY A 2 4.93 -8.45 -82.79
N ILE A 3 4.20 -7.56 -82.10
CA ILE A 3 4.32 -7.39 -80.63
C ILE A 3 3.45 -8.43 -79.89
N THR A 4 2.23 -8.68 -80.37
CA THR A 4 1.28 -9.64 -79.79
C THR A 4 1.78 -11.09 -79.88
N ASN A 5 2.41 -11.46 -81.00
CA ASN A 5 2.98 -12.80 -81.19
C ASN A 5 4.24 -13.02 -80.34
N LYS A 6 5.08 -11.98 -80.17
CA LYS A 6 6.24 -12.04 -79.28
C LYS A 6 5.84 -12.18 -77.81
N LEU A 7 4.80 -11.46 -77.38
CA LEU A 7 4.27 -11.55 -76.01
C LEU A 7 3.68 -12.95 -75.73
N LYS A 8 2.92 -13.49 -76.68
CA LYS A 8 2.34 -14.85 -76.58
C LYS A 8 3.42 -15.93 -76.52
N SER A 9 4.48 -15.81 -77.34
CA SER A 9 5.64 -16.71 -77.30
C SER A 9 6.39 -16.62 -75.96
N TRP A 10 6.62 -15.41 -75.46
CA TRP A 10 7.31 -15.19 -74.19
C TRP A 10 6.52 -15.75 -73.00
N LEU A 11 5.20 -15.52 -72.94
CA LEU A 11 4.34 -16.06 -71.89
C LEU A 11 4.24 -17.60 -71.93
N SER A 12 4.42 -18.21 -73.10
CA SER A 12 4.42 -19.67 -73.28
C SER A 12 5.78 -20.35 -73.04
N ASN A 13 6.85 -19.58 -72.86
CA ASN A 13 8.17 -20.14 -72.57
C ASN A 13 8.13 -20.88 -71.23
N LYS A 14 8.60 -22.13 -71.23
CA LYS A 14 8.65 -22.96 -70.03
C LYS A 14 9.82 -22.54 -69.16
N LEU A 15 9.55 -22.30 -67.88
CA LEU A 15 10.54 -22.15 -66.83
C LEU A 15 11.02 -23.54 -66.36
N ILE A 16 12.06 -23.58 -65.53
CA ILE A 16 12.53 -24.80 -64.87
C ILE A 16 11.36 -25.39 -64.07
N LEU A 17 11.09 -26.69 -64.22
CA LEU A 17 9.90 -27.45 -63.74
C LEU A 17 8.63 -27.39 -64.63
N GLY A 18 8.69 -26.81 -65.83
CA GLY A 18 7.65 -26.98 -66.86
C GLY A 18 6.44 -26.04 -66.76
N THR A 19 6.42 -25.10 -65.82
CA THR A 19 5.44 -24.01 -65.74
C THR A 19 5.75 -22.93 -66.78
N THR A 20 4.72 -22.37 -67.42
CA THR A 20 4.91 -21.24 -68.34
C THR A 20 5.06 -19.93 -67.57
N ILE A 21 5.77 -18.95 -68.13
CA ILE A 21 5.90 -17.60 -67.53
C ILE A 21 4.51 -16.99 -67.27
N GLY A 22 3.55 -17.18 -68.18
CA GLY A 22 2.18 -16.72 -68.00
C GLY A 22 1.46 -17.38 -66.81
N THR A 23 1.62 -18.70 -66.65
CA THR A 23 1.07 -19.43 -65.50
C THR A 23 1.67 -18.94 -64.18
N ALA A 24 3.00 -18.74 -64.13
CA ALA A 24 3.69 -18.24 -62.95
C ALA A 24 3.20 -16.83 -62.54
N LEU A 25 3.00 -15.92 -63.52
CA LEU A 25 2.47 -14.59 -63.26
C LEU A 25 1.03 -14.61 -62.75
N ILE A 26 0.18 -15.50 -63.26
CA ILE A 26 -1.20 -15.66 -62.77
C ILE A 26 -1.21 -16.13 -61.31
N PHE A 27 -0.43 -17.17 -60.96
CA PHE A 27 -0.35 -17.64 -59.57
C PHE A 27 0.26 -16.60 -58.63
N MET A 28 1.22 -15.81 -59.10
CA MET A 28 1.79 -14.70 -58.33
C MET A 28 0.73 -13.62 -58.05
N LEU A 29 -0.01 -13.18 -59.07
CA LEU A 29 -1.10 -12.21 -58.90
C LEU A 29 -2.20 -12.74 -57.97
N ALA A 30 -2.60 -14.00 -58.15
CA ALA A 30 -3.57 -14.65 -57.27
C ALA A 30 -3.05 -14.72 -55.83
N GLY A 31 -1.78 -15.05 -55.63
CA GLY A 31 -1.12 -15.07 -54.33
C GLY A 31 -1.10 -13.69 -53.65
N VAL A 32 -0.78 -12.63 -54.38
CA VAL A 32 -0.80 -11.25 -53.86
C VAL A 32 -2.22 -10.81 -53.48
N ILE A 33 -3.21 -11.09 -54.33
CA ILE A 33 -4.62 -10.76 -54.04
C ILE A 33 -5.10 -11.52 -52.81
N PHE A 34 -4.80 -12.82 -52.73
CA PHE A 34 -5.17 -13.64 -51.58
C PHE A 34 -4.49 -13.15 -50.30
N TRP A 35 -3.18 -12.91 -50.33
CA TRP A 35 -2.42 -12.43 -49.18
C TRP A 35 -2.91 -11.05 -48.70
N GLY A 36 -3.13 -10.13 -49.64
CA GLY A 36 -3.70 -8.81 -49.36
C GLY A 36 -5.08 -8.91 -48.75
N GLY A 37 -6.00 -9.64 -49.39
CA GLY A 37 -7.37 -9.83 -48.91
C GLY A 37 -7.43 -10.52 -47.54
N PHE A 38 -6.59 -11.52 -47.32
CA PHE A 38 -6.49 -12.22 -46.04
C PHE A 38 -6.04 -11.28 -44.91
N ASN A 39 -4.97 -10.51 -45.11
CA ASN A 39 -4.49 -9.57 -44.08
C ASN A 39 -5.48 -8.43 -43.86
N THR A 40 -6.15 -7.93 -44.89
CA THR A 40 -7.24 -6.95 -44.73
C THR A 40 -8.38 -7.50 -43.88
N ALA A 41 -8.81 -8.75 -44.11
CA ALA A 41 -9.85 -9.38 -43.30
C ALA A 41 -9.39 -9.62 -41.84
N MET A 42 -8.14 -10.03 -41.65
CA MET A 42 -7.53 -10.18 -40.32
C MET A 42 -7.56 -8.87 -39.53
N GLU A 43 -7.27 -7.75 -40.19
CA GLU A 43 -7.24 -6.43 -39.55
C GLU A 43 -8.64 -5.86 -39.32
N ALA A 44 -9.55 -6.02 -40.28
CA ALA A 44 -10.96 -5.63 -40.11
C ALA A 44 -11.59 -6.31 -38.88
N THR A 45 -11.23 -7.58 -38.64
CA THR A 45 -11.68 -8.36 -37.47
C THR A 45 -10.93 -8.06 -36.16
N ASN A 46 -10.02 -7.08 -36.15
CA ASN A 46 -9.40 -6.53 -34.94
C ASN A 46 -9.98 -5.15 -34.57
N THR A 47 -10.86 -4.59 -35.38
CA THR A 47 -11.44 -3.27 -35.12
C THR A 47 -12.43 -3.33 -33.96
N LEU A 48 -12.53 -2.22 -33.21
CA LEU A 48 -13.53 -2.07 -32.15
C LEU A 48 -14.96 -2.33 -32.67
N GLY A 49 -15.30 -1.81 -33.86
CA GLY A 49 -16.61 -1.99 -34.48
C GLY A 49 -16.95 -3.46 -34.77
N PHE A 50 -15.95 -4.26 -35.17
CA PHE A 50 -16.14 -5.70 -35.31
C PHE A 50 -16.33 -6.39 -33.95
N CYS A 51 -15.49 -6.07 -32.95
CA CYS A 51 -15.59 -6.68 -31.62
C CYS A 51 -16.96 -6.45 -30.96
N ILE A 52 -17.56 -5.28 -31.13
CA ILE A 52 -18.87 -4.93 -30.56
C ILE A 52 -20.04 -5.24 -31.49
N SER A 53 -19.79 -5.86 -32.65
CA SER A 53 -20.88 -6.27 -33.56
C SER A 53 -21.77 -7.39 -32.99
N CYS A 54 -21.29 -8.07 -31.94
CA CYS A 54 -22.07 -9.00 -31.13
C CYS A 54 -22.64 -8.27 -29.92
N HIS A 55 -23.96 -8.39 -29.72
CA HIS A 55 -24.66 -7.74 -28.61
C HIS A 55 -24.12 -8.15 -27.24
N GLU A 56 -23.59 -9.37 -27.09
CA GLU A 56 -22.96 -9.83 -25.83
C GLU A 56 -21.73 -9.00 -25.46
N MET A 57 -20.99 -8.51 -26.46
CA MET A 57 -19.81 -7.67 -26.21
C MET A 57 -20.22 -6.21 -26.03
N GLU A 58 -21.18 -5.73 -26.84
CA GLU A 58 -21.66 -4.34 -26.82
C GLU A 58 -22.40 -3.98 -25.52
N GLU A 59 -23.28 -4.86 -25.04
CA GLU A 59 -24.13 -4.60 -23.86
C GLU A 59 -23.37 -4.80 -22.54
N ASN A 60 -22.32 -5.62 -22.54
CA ASN A 60 -21.56 -5.98 -21.33
C ASN A 60 -20.19 -5.27 -21.30
N VAL A 61 -19.16 -5.95 -21.81
CA VAL A 61 -17.75 -5.54 -21.63
C VAL A 61 -17.42 -4.20 -22.25
N TYR A 62 -18.11 -3.80 -23.33
CA TYR A 62 -17.93 -2.49 -23.94
C TYR A 62 -18.42 -1.35 -23.02
N GLN A 63 -19.58 -1.51 -22.38
CA GLN A 63 -20.11 -0.52 -21.42
C GLN A 63 -19.20 -0.33 -20.20
N GLU A 64 -18.45 -1.37 -19.84
CA GLU A 64 -17.46 -1.31 -18.77
C GLU A 64 -16.17 -0.61 -19.26
N TYR A 65 -15.70 -0.95 -20.45
CA TYR A 65 -14.50 -0.41 -21.06
C TYR A 65 -14.58 1.11 -21.27
N THR A 66 -15.75 1.64 -21.68
CA THR A 66 -15.94 3.09 -21.93
C THR A 66 -15.73 3.97 -20.70
N LYS A 67 -15.78 3.38 -19.50
CA LYS A 67 -15.58 4.07 -18.21
C LYS A 67 -14.12 4.09 -17.77
N THR A 68 -13.19 3.60 -18.60
CA THR A 68 -11.79 3.38 -18.21
C THR A 68 -10.83 4.33 -18.93
N ILE A 69 -9.61 4.44 -18.38
CA ILE A 69 -8.52 5.22 -19.01
C ILE A 69 -8.11 4.69 -20.38
N HIS A 70 -8.36 3.41 -20.66
CA HIS A 70 -8.07 2.83 -21.97
C HIS A 70 -9.02 3.35 -23.05
N TYR A 71 -10.22 3.82 -22.69
CA TYR A 71 -11.16 4.46 -23.61
C TYR A 71 -10.96 5.98 -23.72
N THR A 72 -10.85 6.67 -22.59
CA THR A 72 -10.67 8.13 -22.54
C THR A 72 -9.45 8.47 -21.68
N ASN A 73 -8.42 9.06 -22.28
CA ASN A 73 -7.20 9.46 -21.59
C ASN A 73 -6.61 10.77 -22.11
N ARG A 74 -5.65 11.29 -21.36
CA ARG A 74 -4.93 12.54 -21.65
C ARG A 74 -4.08 12.53 -22.92
N SER A 75 -3.70 11.36 -23.44
CA SER A 75 -2.79 11.26 -24.59
C SER A 75 -3.52 11.25 -25.94
N GLY A 76 -4.82 10.93 -25.94
CA GLY A 76 -5.60 10.70 -27.16
C GLY A 76 -5.33 9.35 -27.84
N VAL A 77 -4.33 8.58 -27.38
CA VAL A 77 -4.06 7.22 -27.87
C VAL A 77 -4.94 6.22 -27.14
N ARG A 78 -5.76 5.47 -27.88
CA ARG A 78 -6.76 4.55 -27.34
C ARG A 78 -6.34 3.11 -27.59
N ALA A 79 -6.24 2.31 -26.52
CA ALA A 79 -6.11 0.86 -26.62
C ALA A 79 -7.51 0.24 -26.72
N THR A 80 -7.80 -0.41 -27.84
CA THR A 80 -9.08 -1.06 -28.15
C THR A 80 -9.08 -2.53 -27.71
N CYS A 81 -10.17 -3.24 -28.00
CA CYS A 81 -10.34 -4.64 -27.58
C CYS A 81 -9.20 -5.55 -28.07
N SER A 82 -8.77 -5.37 -29.32
CA SER A 82 -7.74 -6.22 -29.93
C SER A 82 -6.36 -5.99 -29.32
N ASP A 83 -6.03 -4.75 -28.93
CA ASP A 83 -4.74 -4.41 -28.32
C ASP A 83 -4.46 -5.22 -27.04
N CYS A 84 -5.52 -5.62 -26.33
CA CYS A 84 -5.44 -6.43 -25.11
C CYS A 84 -5.78 -7.92 -25.32
N HIS A 85 -6.72 -8.26 -26.22
CA HIS A 85 -7.24 -9.63 -26.38
C HIS A 85 -6.71 -10.40 -27.59
N VAL A 86 -6.02 -9.71 -28.51
CA VAL A 86 -5.46 -10.28 -29.74
C VAL A 86 -3.97 -9.96 -29.78
N PRO A 87 -3.09 -10.98 -29.72
CA PRO A 87 -1.65 -10.75 -29.79
C PRO A 87 -1.26 -10.02 -31.06
N ASP A 88 -0.35 -9.04 -30.99
CA ASP A 88 0.15 -8.38 -32.18
C ASP A 88 1.05 -9.27 -33.06
N PRO A 89 2.00 -10.07 -32.51
CA PRO A 89 2.87 -10.90 -33.33
C PRO A 89 2.07 -11.94 -34.12
N TRP A 90 2.34 -12.02 -35.42
CA TRP A 90 1.51 -12.73 -36.41
C TRP A 90 1.16 -14.18 -36.03
N VAL A 91 2.14 -14.95 -35.56
CA VAL A 91 1.92 -16.36 -35.17
C VAL A 91 0.91 -16.47 -34.03
N TYR A 92 1.07 -15.66 -32.98
CA TYR A 92 0.16 -15.67 -31.84
C TYR A 92 -1.22 -15.09 -32.19
N LYS A 93 -1.26 -14.05 -33.04
CA LYS A 93 -2.49 -13.48 -33.60
C LYS A 93 -3.31 -14.55 -34.31
N PHE A 94 -2.67 -15.32 -35.19
CA PHE A 94 -3.32 -16.38 -35.96
C PHE A 94 -3.85 -17.51 -35.06
N VAL A 95 -3.05 -17.98 -34.10
CA VAL A 95 -3.49 -18.99 -33.11
C VAL A 95 -4.69 -18.48 -32.30
N ARG A 96 -4.69 -17.23 -31.85
CA ARG A 96 -5.82 -16.64 -31.12
C ARG A 96 -7.08 -16.58 -31.96
N LYS A 97 -6.97 -16.24 -33.25
CA LYS A 97 -8.12 -16.22 -34.16
C LYS A 97 -8.68 -17.61 -34.46
N ILE A 98 -7.83 -18.65 -34.53
CA ILE A 98 -8.31 -20.04 -34.57
C ILE A 98 -9.08 -20.38 -33.30
N LYS A 99 -8.53 -20.05 -32.12
CA LYS A 99 -9.22 -20.26 -30.83
C LYS A 99 -10.56 -19.51 -30.77
N ALA A 100 -10.64 -18.32 -31.37
CA ALA A 100 -11.85 -17.50 -31.43
C ALA A 100 -13.00 -18.17 -32.21
N SER A 101 -12.74 -19.16 -33.08
CA SER A 101 -13.80 -19.91 -33.74
C SER A 101 -14.74 -20.62 -32.75
N ASN A 102 -14.25 -20.95 -31.54
CA ASN A 102 -15.10 -21.51 -30.48
C ASN A 102 -16.11 -20.48 -29.92
N GLU A 103 -15.80 -19.18 -29.99
CA GLU A 103 -16.72 -18.11 -29.57
C GLU A 103 -17.95 -18.05 -30.49
N LEU A 104 -17.78 -18.33 -31.80
CA LEU A 104 -18.89 -18.43 -32.76
C LEU A 104 -19.82 -19.61 -32.45
N LEU A 105 -19.26 -20.75 -32.02
CA LEU A 105 -20.07 -21.88 -31.55
C LEU A 105 -20.90 -21.49 -30.32
N HIS A 106 -20.28 -20.82 -29.34
CA HIS A 106 -20.98 -20.39 -28.14
C HIS A 106 -22.00 -19.26 -28.38
N LYS A 107 -21.77 -18.42 -29.39
CA LYS A 107 -22.75 -17.46 -29.91
C LYS A 107 -23.97 -18.19 -30.47
N ALA A 108 -23.78 -19.18 -31.33
CA ALA A 108 -24.87 -19.98 -31.88
C ALA A 108 -25.65 -20.75 -30.79
N LEU A 109 -24.96 -21.25 -29.76
CA LEU A 109 -25.57 -21.91 -28.61
C LEU A 109 -26.24 -20.96 -27.61
N GLY A 110 -26.10 -19.63 -27.77
CA GLY A 110 -26.64 -18.65 -26.82
C GLY A 110 -26.07 -18.79 -25.41
N SER A 111 -24.80 -19.18 -25.29
CA SER A 111 -24.16 -19.53 -24.01
C SER A 111 -24.01 -18.35 -23.05
N ILE A 112 -23.95 -17.12 -23.57
CA ILE A 112 -23.78 -15.85 -22.84
C ILE A 112 -24.63 -14.73 -23.45
N ASN A 113 -25.73 -15.07 -24.13
CA ASN A 113 -26.50 -14.14 -24.97
C ASN A 113 -27.40 -13.15 -24.22
N THR A 114 -27.34 -13.10 -22.89
CA THR A 114 -27.99 -12.09 -22.06
C THR A 114 -27.00 -11.63 -20.98
N PRO A 115 -27.16 -10.43 -20.40
CA PRO A 115 -26.31 -9.96 -19.32
C PRO A 115 -26.23 -10.92 -18.13
N GLU A 116 -27.35 -11.56 -17.76
CA GLU A 116 -27.40 -12.49 -16.63
C GLU A 116 -26.59 -13.76 -16.93
N LYS A 117 -26.67 -14.28 -18.16
CA LYS A 117 -25.88 -15.45 -18.58
C LYS A 117 -24.40 -15.12 -18.69
N PHE A 118 -24.06 -13.91 -19.14
CA PHE A 118 -22.69 -13.42 -19.18
C PHE A 118 -22.12 -13.34 -17.77
N ASP A 119 -22.84 -12.69 -16.85
CA ASP A 119 -22.45 -12.52 -15.45
C ASP A 119 -22.32 -13.86 -14.73
N ALA A 120 -23.24 -14.81 -14.96
CA ALA A 120 -23.14 -16.17 -14.41
C ALA A 120 -21.88 -16.92 -14.85
N LYS A 121 -21.26 -16.54 -15.98
CA LYS A 121 -20.02 -17.13 -16.49
C LYS A 121 -18.81 -16.21 -16.37
N ARG A 122 -18.96 -15.00 -15.82
CA ARG A 122 -17.93 -13.96 -15.82
C ARG A 122 -16.62 -14.42 -15.18
N LEU A 123 -16.69 -15.05 -14.01
CA LEU A 123 -15.50 -15.57 -13.33
C LEU A 123 -14.76 -16.61 -14.20
N LYS A 124 -15.50 -17.53 -14.83
CA LYS A 124 -14.93 -18.53 -15.74
C LYS A 124 -14.24 -17.88 -16.94
N LEU A 125 -14.89 -16.91 -17.57
CA LEU A 125 -14.32 -16.18 -18.71
C LEU A 125 -13.08 -15.36 -18.31
N ALA A 126 -13.15 -14.68 -17.16
CA ALA A 126 -12.04 -13.91 -16.61
C ALA A 126 -10.83 -14.81 -16.30
N LYS A 127 -11.03 -15.99 -15.70
CA LYS A 127 -9.97 -16.98 -15.45
C LYS A 127 -9.25 -17.40 -16.72
N ASN A 128 -9.96 -17.62 -17.83
CA ASN A 128 -9.34 -17.97 -19.10
C ASN A 128 -8.41 -16.84 -19.59
N VAL A 129 -8.89 -15.60 -19.57
CA VAL A 129 -8.10 -14.42 -19.99
C VAL A 129 -6.91 -14.20 -19.06
N TRP A 130 -7.10 -14.31 -17.74
CA TRP A 130 -6.02 -14.16 -16.77
C TRP A 130 -4.95 -15.23 -16.93
N HIS A 131 -5.34 -16.48 -17.21
CA HIS A 131 -4.40 -17.55 -17.47
C HIS A 131 -3.61 -17.31 -18.75
N ASP A 132 -4.28 -16.96 -19.85
CA ASP A 132 -3.62 -16.61 -21.12
C ASP A 132 -2.62 -15.46 -20.91
N MET A 133 -3.04 -14.37 -20.25
CA MET A 133 -2.16 -13.23 -19.94
C MET A 133 -1.02 -13.62 -18.98
N LYS A 134 -1.26 -14.51 -18.02
CA LYS A 134 -0.23 -14.99 -17.11
C LYS A 134 0.81 -15.80 -17.87
N ASP A 135 0.39 -16.65 -18.80
CA ASP A 135 1.29 -17.50 -19.55
C ASP A 135 2.09 -16.74 -20.60
N THR A 136 1.50 -15.74 -21.23
CA THR A 136 2.19 -14.87 -22.21
C THR A 136 3.03 -13.76 -21.57
N ASN A 137 3.16 -13.74 -20.24
CA ASN A 137 3.83 -12.67 -19.50
C ASN A 137 3.24 -11.28 -19.79
N SER A 138 1.91 -11.22 -19.93
CA SER A 138 1.14 -10.03 -20.24
C SER A 138 1.69 -9.29 -21.47
N ARG A 139 2.11 -10.05 -22.49
CA ARG A 139 2.70 -9.53 -23.74
C ARG A 139 1.91 -8.35 -24.30
N GLU A 140 0.60 -8.46 -24.33
CA GLU A 140 -0.32 -7.44 -24.85
C GLU A 140 -0.27 -6.15 -24.02
N CYS A 141 -0.19 -6.26 -22.68
CA CYS A 141 0.00 -5.08 -21.82
C CYS A 141 1.35 -4.41 -22.11
N ARG A 142 2.41 -5.19 -22.32
CA ARG A 142 3.79 -4.72 -22.50
C ARG A 142 4.03 -3.98 -23.81
N ASN A 143 3.15 -4.11 -24.80
CA ASN A 143 3.20 -3.29 -26.01
C ASN A 143 3.11 -1.79 -25.70
N CYS A 144 2.42 -1.42 -24.62
CA CYS A 144 2.26 -0.03 -24.18
C CYS A 144 2.86 0.21 -22.78
N HIS A 145 2.96 -0.83 -21.95
CA HIS A 145 3.38 -0.78 -20.55
C HIS A 145 4.59 -1.71 -20.31
N ASP A 146 5.76 -1.33 -20.81
CA ASP A 146 6.99 -2.09 -20.60
C ASP A 146 7.83 -1.52 -19.45
N TYR A 147 8.32 -2.40 -18.58
CA TYR A 147 9.16 -1.99 -17.46
C TYR A 147 10.44 -1.26 -17.89
N ASN A 148 10.99 -1.60 -19.06
CA ASN A 148 12.19 -0.98 -19.59
C ASN A 148 11.97 0.45 -20.08
N THR A 149 10.73 0.87 -20.32
CA THR A 149 10.38 2.20 -20.85
C THR A 149 9.50 3.02 -19.91
N MET A 150 9.00 2.42 -18.83
CA MET A 150 8.38 3.15 -17.73
C MET A 150 9.39 4.03 -17.00
N THR A 151 9.02 5.29 -16.79
CA THR A 151 9.77 6.27 -15.99
C THR A 151 9.39 6.14 -14.51
N PRO A 152 10.33 5.94 -13.57
CA PRO A 152 10.02 5.87 -12.14
C PRO A 152 9.51 7.20 -11.57
N GLU A 153 9.96 8.34 -12.09
CA GLU A 153 9.70 9.69 -11.55
C GLU A 153 8.21 10.03 -11.57
N THR A 154 7.49 9.60 -12.61
CA THR A 154 6.06 9.91 -12.79
C THR A 154 5.13 8.92 -12.11
N GLN A 155 5.68 7.91 -11.43
CA GLN A 155 4.92 6.93 -10.67
C GLN A 155 4.79 7.37 -9.22
N LYS A 156 3.62 7.10 -8.62
CA LYS A 156 3.45 7.24 -7.17
C LYS A 156 4.47 6.36 -6.43
N PRO A 157 5.02 6.79 -5.28
CA PRO A 157 6.04 6.04 -4.54
C PRO A 157 5.71 4.56 -4.34
N ARG A 158 4.49 4.28 -3.86
CA ARG A 158 3.98 2.91 -3.69
C ARG A 158 4.00 2.10 -4.99
N ALA A 159 3.53 2.67 -6.09
CA ALA A 159 3.48 1.98 -7.39
C ALA A 159 4.91 1.72 -7.91
N ARG A 160 5.81 2.70 -7.77
CA ARG A 160 7.22 2.58 -8.12
C ARG A 160 7.89 1.42 -7.40
N LYS A 161 7.74 1.35 -6.07
CA LYS A 161 8.27 0.25 -5.25
C LYS A 161 7.67 -1.10 -5.65
N GLN A 162 6.36 -1.19 -5.83
CA GLN A 162 5.73 -2.45 -6.28
C GLN A 162 6.20 -2.89 -7.67
N HIS A 163 6.43 -1.97 -8.59
CA HIS A 163 7.01 -2.30 -9.91
C HIS A 163 8.45 -2.78 -9.82
N MET A 164 9.29 -2.19 -8.94
CA MET A 164 10.64 -2.71 -8.66
C MET A 164 10.59 -4.15 -8.15
N ASN A 165 9.76 -4.39 -7.13
CA ASN A 165 9.59 -5.73 -6.56
C ASN A 165 9.06 -6.72 -7.61
N ALA A 166 8.14 -6.28 -8.47
CA ALA A 166 7.58 -7.10 -9.54
C ALA A 166 8.64 -7.50 -10.59
N MET A 167 9.50 -6.56 -10.99
CA MET A 167 10.63 -6.81 -11.90
C MET A 167 11.59 -7.84 -11.32
N GLN A 168 12.01 -7.66 -10.07
CA GLN A 168 12.99 -8.53 -9.41
C GLN A 168 12.39 -9.90 -9.04
N ALA A 169 11.08 -9.98 -8.80
CA ALA A 169 10.41 -11.24 -8.48
C ALA A 169 9.99 -12.03 -9.72
N GLY A 170 9.88 -11.41 -10.89
CA GLY A 170 9.31 -12.03 -12.09
C GLY A 170 7.78 -12.07 -12.08
N ASN A 171 7.14 -11.05 -11.52
CA ASN A 171 5.71 -10.85 -11.65
C ASN A 171 5.34 -10.31 -13.05
N THR A 172 4.13 -10.64 -13.48
CA THR A 172 3.53 -10.09 -14.70
C THR A 172 2.42 -9.11 -14.34
N CYS A 173 2.00 -8.27 -15.30
CA CYS A 173 1.03 -7.19 -15.06
C CYS A 173 -0.27 -7.70 -14.43
N ILE A 174 -0.80 -8.83 -14.92
CA ILE A 174 -2.07 -9.41 -14.45
C ILE A 174 -1.97 -9.99 -13.03
N ASP A 175 -0.78 -10.13 -12.44
CA ASP A 175 -0.62 -10.57 -11.05
C ASP A 175 -1.23 -9.56 -10.07
N CYS A 176 -1.13 -8.27 -10.39
CA CYS A 176 -1.70 -7.18 -9.59
C CYS A 176 -2.92 -6.54 -10.28
N HIS A 177 -2.87 -6.33 -11.59
CA HIS A 177 -3.88 -5.55 -12.32
C HIS A 177 -5.01 -6.43 -12.90
N LYS A 178 -5.90 -6.97 -12.06
CA LYS A 178 -7.11 -7.70 -12.52
C LYS A 178 -8.33 -6.79 -12.55
N GLY A 179 -9.19 -6.98 -13.55
CA GLY A 179 -10.41 -6.16 -13.70
C GLY A 179 -10.12 -4.71 -14.12
N ILE A 180 -9.13 -4.51 -15.00
CA ILE A 180 -8.67 -3.18 -15.42
C ILE A 180 -9.73 -2.47 -16.27
N ALA A 181 -10.22 -3.14 -17.31
CA ALA A 181 -11.21 -2.60 -18.25
C ALA A 181 -12.62 -3.12 -18.01
N HIS A 182 -12.75 -4.14 -17.15
CA HIS A 182 -13.97 -4.90 -16.93
C HIS A 182 -14.19 -5.13 -15.45
N LYS A 183 -15.44 -5.37 -15.04
CA LYS A 183 -15.85 -5.62 -13.65
C LYS A 183 -14.93 -6.66 -13.00
N ALA A 184 -14.31 -6.27 -11.88
CA ALA A 184 -13.46 -7.15 -11.11
C ALA A 184 -14.28 -8.29 -10.48
N VAL A 185 -13.77 -9.52 -10.61
CA VAL A 185 -14.37 -10.74 -10.04
C VAL A 185 -13.34 -11.63 -9.35
N HIS A 186 -12.12 -11.13 -9.14
CA HIS A 186 -11.03 -11.92 -8.57
C HIS A 186 -11.19 -12.17 -7.07
N ASP A 187 -12.02 -11.37 -6.40
CA ASP A 187 -12.47 -11.52 -5.02
C ASP A 187 -13.36 -12.76 -4.80
N GLN A 188 -13.96 -13.29 -5.87
CA GLN A 188 -14.76 -14.51 -5.86
C GLN A 188 -13.90 -15.79 -5.88
N LEU A 189 -12.59 -15.67 -6.12
CA LEU A 189 -11.68 -16.82 -6.07
C LEU A 189 -11.43 -17.25 -4.63
N ALA A 190 -11.24 -18.56 -4.45
CA ALA A 190 -10.61 -19.07 -3.24
C ALA A 190 -9.18 -18.52 -3.14
N ASP A 191 -8.72 -18.21 -1.92
CA ASP A 191 -7.43 -17.57 -1.68
C ASP A 191 -6.26 -18.39 -2.25
N GLU A 192 -6.29 -19.72 -2.11
CA GLU A 192 -5.24 -20.59 -2.67
C GLU A 192 -5.18 -20.51 -4.18
N GLU A 193 -6.34 -20.36 -4.82
CA GLU A 193 -6.41 -20.22 -6.27
C GLU A 193 -5.85 -18.86 -6.69
N LEU A 194 -6.24 -17.79 -5.99
CA LEU A 194 -5.72 -16.45 -6.24
C LEU A 194 -4.21 -16.39 -6.00
N ASP A 195 -3.71 -16.95 -4.90
CA ASP A 195 -2.28 -17.02 -4.56
C ASP A 195 -1.49 -17.71 -5.68
N LYS A 196 -1.98 -18.86 -6.17
CA LYS A 196 -1.36 -19.57 -7.31
C LYS A 196 -1.39 -18.75 -8.59
N LEU A 197 -2.53 -18.13 -8.91
CA LEU A 197 -2.69 -17.32 -10.12
C LEU A 197 -1.73 -16.13 -10.16
N THR A 198 -1.45 -15.57 -8.98
CA THR A 198 -0.67 -14.35 -8.81
C THR A 198 0.78 -14.60 -8.38
N ALA A 199 1.18 -15.85 -8.18
CA ALA A 199 2.53 -16.20 -7.79
C ALA A 199 3.54 -15.74 -8.85
N PRO A 200 4.65 -15.08 -8.47
CA PRO A 200 5.69 -14.70 -9.41
C PRO A 200 6.29 -15.91 -10.13
N LYS A 201 6.81 -15.69 -11.34
CA LYS A 201 7.56 -16.69 -12.12
C LYS A 201 9.03 -16.26 -12.16
N PRO A 202 9.92 -16.84 -11.31
CA PRO A 202 11.30 -16.35 -11.15
C PRO A 202 12.14 -16.33 -12.43
N ASP A 203 11.84 -17.20 -13.39
CA ASP A 203 12.44 -17.21 -14.73
C ASP A 203 12.19 -15.91 -15.52
N ARG A 204 11.27 -15.07 -15.06
CA ARG A 204 10.92 -13.78 -15.66
C ARG A 204 11.47 -12.59 -14.88
N ALA A 205 12.23 -12.84 -13.82
CA ALA A 205 12.88 -11.76 -13.08
C ALA A 205 13.87 -11.03 -13.99
N ILE A 206 13.86 -9.70 -13.92
CA ILE A 206 14.78 -8.85 -14.67
C ILE A 206 15.52 -7.92 -13.70
N PRO A 207 16.78 -7.54 -14.01
CA PRO A 207 17.44 -6.47 -13.29
C PRO A 207 16.69 -5.16 -13.50
N LEU A 208 16.88 -4.21 -12.57
CA LEU A 208 16.31 -2.87 -12.73
C LEU A 208 16.91 -2.20 -13.97
N PRO A 209 16.09 -1.61 -14.87
CA PRO A 209 16.59 -0.90 -16.03
C PRO A 209 17.47 0.30 -15.63
N PRO A 210 18.40 0.77 -16.48
CA PRO A 210 19.35 1.82 -16.13
C PRO A 210 18.73 3.11 -15.59
N GLN A 211 17.58 3.53 -16.13
CA GLN A 211 16.88 4.72 -15.64
C GLN A 211 16.33 4.57 -14.22
N TRP A 212 15.98 3.34 -13.81
CA TRP A 212 15.53 3.06 -12.44
C TRP A 212 16.70 3.07 -11.47
N VAL A 213 17.84 2.49 -11.86
CA VAL A 213 19.07 2.52 -11.05
C VAL A 213 19.50 3.97 -10.84
N LYS A 214 19.58 4.74 -11.92
CA LYS A 214 19.91 6.17 -11.87
C LYS A 214 18.96 6.96 -10.96
N PHE A 215 17.65 6.73 -11.08
CA PHE A 215 16.66 7.37 -10.22
C PHE A 215 16.91 7.10 -8.73
N LEU A 216 17.25 5.86 -8.38
CA LEU A 216 17.51 5.47 -6.99
C LEU A 216 18.81 6.09 -6.46
N GLU A 217 19.85 6.16 -7.29
CA GLU A 217 21.12 6.83 -6.95
C GLU A 217 20.89 8.33 -6.71
N GLU A 218 20.13 9.00 -7.59
CA GLU A 218 19.77 10.41 -7.43
C GLU A 218 18.91 10.65 -6.18
N GLN A 219 17.97 9.74 -5.88
CA GLN A 219 17.15 9.83 -4.68
C GLN A 219 17.98 9.64 -3.40
N ALA A 220 18.95 8.73 -3.39
CA ALA A 220 19.87 8.53 -2.27
C ALA A 220 20.73 9.77 -2.04
N ALA A 221 21.35 10.31 -3.10
CA ALA A 221 22.16 11.53 -3.02
C ALA A 221 21.35 12.76 -2.57
N ALA A 222 20.08 12.87 -3.00
CA ALA A 222 19.20 13.96 -2.57
C ALA A 222 18.87 13.87 -1.07
N LYS A 223 18.68 12.66 -0.53
CA LYS A 223 18.46 12.46 0.92
C LYS A 223 19.68 12.88 1.74
N GLU A 224 20.89 12.53 1.30
CA GLU A 224 22.14 12.97 1.94
C GLU A 224 22.31 14.51 1.91
N SER A 225 21.86 15.17 0.83
CA SER A 225 21.99 16.63 0.69
C SER A 225 20.95 17.46 1.46
N ASN A 226 19.81 16.85 1.83
CA ASN A 226 18.69 17.53 2.51
C ASN A 226 18.75 17.42 4.05
N GLU A 227 19.84 16.93 4.62
CA GLU A 227 20.12 16.94 6.07
C GLU A 227 20.50 18.34 6.62
N GLN A 228 20.22 19.42 5.89
CA GLN A 228 20.26 20.79 6.38
C GLN A 228 18.83 21.33 6.61
N PRO A 229 18.58 21.99 7.75
CA PRO A 229 17.26 21.98 8.39
C PRO A 229 16.24 22.76 7.57
N ALA A 230 15.17 22.07 7.16
CA ALA A 230 13.89 22.69 6.81
C ALA A 230 13.22 23.24 8.09
N ALA A 231 13.83 24.26 8.70
CA ALA A 231 13.29 25.00 9.83
C ALA A 231 12.31 26.11 9.39
N THR A 232 12.08 26.27 8.10
CA THR A 232 11.16 27.27 7.56
C THR A 232 10.07 26.54 6.81
N ASN A 233 8.91 26.37 7.44
CA ASN A 233 7.56 26.33 6.83
C ASN A 233 6.47 25.90 7.83
N PHE A 234 6.82 25.65 9.10
CA PHE A 234 5.83 25.43 10.15
C PHE A 234 4.82 26.58 10.30
N ALA A 235 5.24 27.82 10.02
CA ALA A 235 4.33 28.97 10.01
C ALA A 235 3.40 29.00 8.79
N GLU A 236 3.79 28.41 7.66
CA GLU A 236 3.01 28.42 6.41
C GLU A 236 1.94 27.31 6.43
N ASP A 237 2.27 26.12 6.94
CA ASP A 237 1.31 25.02 7.14
C ASP A 237 0.28 25.35 8.24
N VAL A 238 0.70 26.10 9.28
CA VAL A 238 -0.21 26.64 10.30
C VAL A 238 -1.05 27.80 9.73
N ALA A 239 -0.50 28.66 8.85
CA ALA A 239 -1.27 29.72 8.22
C ALA A 239 -2.38 29.20 7.29
N ILE A 240 -2.16 28.06 6.62
CA ILE A 240 -3.20 27.40 5.80
C ILE A 240 -4.30 26.79 6.70
N ALA A 241 -3.94 26.27 7.87
CA ALA A 241 -4.90 25.75 8.85
C ALA A 241 -5.66 26.88 9.62
N GLN A 242 -5.04 28.04 9.80
CA GLN A 242 -5.61 29.20 10.51
C GLN A 242 -6.40 30.17 9.63
N ALA A 243 -6.34 30.04 8.31
CA ALA A 243 -7.10 30.90 7.38
C ALA A 243 -8.65 30.73 7.48
N THR A 244 -9.15 29.83 8.33
CA THR A 244 -10.58 29.60 8.57
C THR A 244 -11.12 30.05 9.93
N SER A 245 -10.31 30.63 10.83
CA SER A 245 -10.81 31.11 12.12
C SER A 245 -10.26 32.48 12.50
N VAL A 246 -11.12 33.50 12.41
CA VAL A 246 -10.86 34.88 12.83
C VAL A 246 -11.09 34.98 14.34
N VAL A 247 -10.05 35.10 15.16
CA VAL A 247 -10.09 35.90 16.42
C VAL A 247 -8.67 36.32 16.80
N ALA A 248 -8.44 37.63 16.91
CA ALA A 248 -7.25 38.23 17.49
C ALA A 248 -7.56 38.87 18.85
N ASP A 249 -6.51 38.95 19.66
CA ASP A 249 -6.31 39.70 20.91
C ASP A 249 -6.99 39.18 22.18
N ILE A 250 -6.20 38.69 23.15
CA ILE A 250 -5.97 39.33 24.48
C ILE A 250 -4.58 38.93 25.03
N VAL A 251 -3.81 39.95 25.43
CA VAL A 251 -2.53 39.89 26.15
C VAL A 251 -2.79 39.70 27.65
N GLY A 252 -2.14 38.71 28.27
CA GLY A 252 -2.17 38.51 29.73
C GLY A 252 -1.31 37.33 30.17
N ALA A 253 -0.03 37.59 30.42
CA ALA A 253 0.97 36.60 30.80
C ALA A 253 0.72 35.98 32.20
N ALA A 254 0.86 34.66 32.28
CA ALA A 254 1.19 33.87 33.47
C ALA A 254 2.44 33.02 33.14
N PRO A 255 3.26 32.64 34.14
CA PRO A 255 4.62 32.17 33.89
C PRO A 255 4.61 30.83 33.14
N VAL A 256 5.27 30.87 32.00
CA VAL A 256 5.49 29.75 31.10
C VAL A 256 6.49 28.81 31.75
N SER A 257 6.13 27.55 31.98
CA SER A 257 7.15 26.51 32.14
C SER A 257 7.85 26.36 30.79
N THR A 258 8.98 27.05 30.64
CA THR A 258 9.84 26.95 29.47
C THR A 258 10.55 25.60 29.52
N SER A 259 10.69 24.92 28.37
CA SER A 259 11.62 23.80 28.20
C SER A 259 12.92 24.09 28.96
N SER A 260 13.34 23.18 29.82
CA SER A 260 14.64 23.29 30.50
C SER A 260 15.81 22.93 29.56
N LEU A 261 15.51 22.41 28.37
CA LEU A 261 16.47 21.89 27.41
C LEU A 261 16.58 22.79 26.17
N ASP A 262 17.80 22.97 25.68
CA ASP A 262 18.05 23.57 24.37
C ASP A 262 17.92 22.51 23.28
N TRP A 263 16.89 22.64 22.44
CA TRP A 263 16.57 21.72 21.34
C TRP A 263 17.17 22.15 20.00
N SER A 264 17.93 23.25 19.96
CA SER A 264 18.56 23.74 18.73
C SER A 264 19.54 22.75 18.06
N PRO A 265 20.30 21.88 18.78
CA PRO A 265 21.17 20.91 18.12
C PRO A 265 20.41 19.69 17.56
N ALA A 266 19.19 19.42 18.03
CA ALA A 266 18.44 18.22 17.68
C ALA A 266 17.85 18.30 16.26
N PRO A 267 18.14 17.33 15.37
CA PRO A 267 17.53 17.27 14.04
C PRO A 267 16.00 17.25 14.11
N VAL A 268 15.36 18.05 13.27
CA VAL A 268 13.90 18.12 13.17
C VAL A 268 13.40 17.06 12.19
N ARG A 269 12.57 16.13 12.68
CA ARG A 269 11.84 15.17 11.84
C ARG A 269 10.34 15.46 11.88
N ASN A 270 9.73 15.69 10.73
CA ASN A 270 8.28 15.75 10.59
C ASN A 270 7.72 14.34 10.42
N VAL A 271 6.91 13.91 11.37
CA VAL A 271 6.19 12.63 11.35
C VAL A 271 4.70 12.90 11.30
N THR A 272 4.04 12.44 10.25
CA THR A 272 2.57 12.49 10.18
C THR A 272 1.99 11.23 10.81
N VAL A 273 1.32 11.37 11.95
CA VAL A 273 0.48 10.29 12.49
C VAL A 273 -0.89 10.37 11.85
N PHE A 274 -1.49 9.22 11.53
CA PHE A 274 -2.78 9.17 10.86
C PHE A 274 -3.76 8.28 11.60
N TYR A 275 -5.05 8.52 11.38
CA TYR A 275 -6.12 7.72 11.93
C TYR A 275 -6.22 6.39 11.16
N PRO A 276 -5.92 5.22 11.78
CA PRO A 276 -5.87 3.95 11.07
C PRO A 276 -7.25 3.26 10.96
N GLY A 277 -8.28 3.77 11.64
CA GLY A 277 -9.62 3.21 11.65
C GLY A 277 -9.64 1.78 12.22
N GLU A 278 -10.01 0.84 11.38
CA GLU A 278 -10.13 -0.60 11.67
C GLU A 278 -9.00 -1.41 11.02
N ALA A 279 -7.95 -0.76 10.51
CA ALA A 279 -6.81 -1.45 9.92
C ALA A 279 -6.01 -2.22 10.98
N SER A 280 -5.93 -3.54 10.82
CA SER A 280 -5.14 -4.45 11.66
C SER A 280 -4.03 -5.15 10.87
N MET A 281 -3.14 -5.87 11.57
CA MET A 281 -2.14 -6.72 10.93
C MET A 281 -2.76 -7.82 10.06
N GLU A 282 -3.91 -8.37 10.43
CA GLU A 282 -4.65 -9.34 9.61
C GLU A 282 -5.13 -8.69 8.30
N TRP A 283 -5.55 -7.43 8.34
CA TRP A 283 -5.88 -6.70 7.12
C TRP A 283 -4.63 -6.40 6.27
N VAL A 284 -3.53 -5.95 6.90
CA VAL A 284 -2.27 -5.62 6.22
C VAL A 284 -1.65 -6.85 5.54
N LEU A 285 -1.70 -8.01 6.19
CA LEU A 285 -1.19 -9.29 5.69
C LEU A 285 -2.20 -10.04 4.84
N GLY A 286 -3.45 -9.60 4.85
CA GLY A 286 -4.57 -10.16 4.11
C GLY A 286 -4.64 -9.71 2.66
N ARG A 287 -5.59 -10.30 1.92
CA ARG A 287 -5.77 -10.06 0.47
C ARG A 287 -6.32 -8.68 0.10
N ARG A 288 -6.86 -7.95 1.09
CA ARG A 288 -7.47 -6.62 0.88
C ARG A 288 -6.46 -5.48 0.96
N HIS A 289 -5.22 -5.77 1.34
CA HIS A 289 -4.11 -4.83 1.31
C HIS A 289 -3.11 -5.21 0.21
N GLY A 290 -2.86 -4.29 -0.72
CA GLY A 290 -1.97 -4.53 -1.85
C GLY A 290 -0.48 -4.71 -1.48
N GLY A 291 -0.09 -4.35 -0.25
CA GLY A 291 1.29 -4.42 0.23
C GLY A 291 1.70 -5.72 0.91
N ALA A 292 0.77 -6.66 1.17
CA ALA A 292 1.02 -7.85 1.99
C ALA A 292 2.26 -8.67 1.56
N ARG A 293 2.48 -8.80 0.25
CA ARG A 293 3.62 -9.55 -0.32
C ARG A 293 4.95 -8.84 -0.13
N SER A 294 4.94 -7.53 -0.33
CA SER A 294 6.12 -6.68 -0.21
C SER A 294 6.55 -6.61 1.25
N PHE A 295 5.59 -6.47 2.15
CA PHE A 295 5.82 -6.55 3.59
C PHE A 295 6.46 -7.88 4.04
N LYS A 296 5.91 -9.02 3.58
CA LYS A 296 6.47 -10.35 3.86
C LYS A 296 7.89 -10.54 3.32
N LYS A 297 8.30 -9.77 2.31
CA LYS A 297 9.66 -9.76 1.76
C LYS A 297 10.63 -8.83 2.49
N GLY A 298 10.14 -8.03 3.45
CA GLY A 298 10.96 -7.13 4.26
C GLY A 298 10.76 -5.64 3.97
N ASP A 299 9.86 -5.25 3.05
CA ASP A 299 9.57 -3.82 2.88
C ASP A 299 8.86 -3.27 4.12
N ARG A 300 9.27 -2.07 4.55
CA ARG A 300 8.67 -1.39 5.71
C ARG A 300 7.45 -0.59 5.31
N CYS A 301 6.56 -0.36 6.28
CA CYS A 301 5.38 0.46 6.04
C CYS A 301 5.76 1.88 5.59
N VAL A 302 6.81 2.48 6.17
CA VAL A 302 7.32 3.81 5.81
C VAL A 302 7.78 3.89 4.36
N ASP A 303 8.39 2.83 3.83
CA ASP A 303 8.93 2.83 2.46
C ASP A 303 7.81 2.95 1.40
N CYS A 304 6.58 2.62 1.77
CA CYS A 304 5.41 2.70 0.89
C CYS A 304 4.44 3.85 1.24
N HIS A 305 4.34 4.23 2.52
CA HIS A 305 3.24 5.05 3.02
C HIS A 305 3.64 6.41 3.62
N ASP A 306 4.92 6.71 3.84
CA ASP A 306 5.38 7.95 4.53
C ASP A 306 4.73 9.21 3.92
N GLU A 307 4.75 9.32 2.59
CA GLU A 307 4.22 10.47 1.84
C GLU A 307 2.69 10.45 1.62
N GLU A 308 1.96 9.39 2.01
CA GLU A 308 0.50 9.28 1.80
C GLU A 308 -0.31 9.10 3.09
N THR A 309 0.32 9.15 4.27
CA THR A 309 -0.35 8.99 5.58
C THR A 309 -1.52 9.96 5.80
N ALA A 310 -1.37 11.24 5.43
CA ALA A 310 -2.42 12.23 5.55
C ALA A 310 -3.66 11.90 4.69
N ASP A 311 -3.42 11.53 3.43
CA ASP A 311 -4.46 11.11 2.48
C ASP A 311 -5.17 9.83 2.94
N ILE A 312 -4.42 8.88 3.50
CA ILE A 312 -4.97 7.64 4.07
C ILE A 312 -5.92 7.99 5.21
N GLY A 313 -5.45 8.78 6.18
CA GLY A 313 -6.26 9.23 7.30
C GLY A 313 -7.54 9.91 6.86
N GLN A 314 -7.45 10.79 5.84
CA GLN A 314 -8.62 11.52 5.32
C GLN A 314 -9.68 10.59 4.69
N LYS A 315 -9.26 9.56 3.96
CA LYS A 315 -10.18 8.56 3.38
C LYS A 315 -10.85 7.69 4.44
N ILE A 316 -10.18 7.48 5.57
CA ILE A 316 -10.73 6.69 6.66
C ILE A 316 -11.76 7.49 7.45
N VAL A 317 -11.44 8.73 7.83
CA VAL A 317 -12.41 9.59 8.56
C VAL A 317 -13.62 9.99 7.71
N SER A 318 -13.52 9.96 6.37
CA SER A 318 -14.67 10.19 5.49
C SER A 318 -15.60 8.97 5.36
N GLY A 319 -15.20 7.80 5.86
CA GLY A 319 -15.92 6.54 5.68
C GLY A 319 -15.75 5.90 4.31
N GLU A 320 -14.83 6.39 3.47
CA GLU A 320 -14.54 5.76 2.17
C GLU A 320 -13.91 4.37 2.34
N LYS A 321 -13.09 4.20 3.39
CA LYS A 321 -12.32 2.98 3.68
C LYS A 321 -12.19 2.74 5.18
N LEU A 322 -12.23 1.47 5.60
CA LEU A 322 -11.70 0.99 6.89
C LEU A 322 -12.23 1.70 8.15
N GLU A 323 -13.42 2.29 8.09
CA GLU A 323 -14.12 2.80 9.26
C GLU A 323 -15.62 2.56 9.09
N SER A 324 -16.21 1.75 9.96
CA SER A 324 -17.64 1.50 9.98
C SER A 324 -18.40 2.51 10.84
N GLN A 325 -17.72 3.17 11.78
CA GLN A 325 -18.28 4.12 12.74
C GLN A 325 -17.59 5.49 12.60
N VAL A 326 -17.99 6.24 11.58
CA VAL A 326 -17.43 7.56 11.29
C VAL A 326 -17.74 8.56 12.42
N ILE A 327 -16.72 9.32 12.82
CA ILE A 327 -16.83 10.43 13.78
C ILE A 327 -16.79 11.75 12.99
N PRO A 328 -17.92 12.47 12.88
CA PRO A 328 -17.95 13.75 12.18
C PRO A 328 -16.93 14.74 12.76
N GLY A 329 -16.15 15.39 11.89
CA GLY A 329 -15.16 16.38 12.30
C GLY A 329 -13.84 15.82 12.84
N LYS A 330 -13.70 14.49 13.03
CA LYS A 330 -12.43 13.90 13.43
C LYS A 330 -11.37 14.15 12.35
N ARG A 331 -10.22 14.69 12.75
CA ARG A 331 -9.09 14.90 11.84
C ARG A 331 -8.52 13.57 11.37
N GLY A 332 -8.20 13.48 10.08
CA GLY A 332 -7.60 12.27 9.49
C GLY A 332 -6.14 12.05 9.89
N SER A 333 -5.40 13.12 10.14
CA SER A 333 -3.97 13.06 10.46
C SER A 333 -3.50 14.24 11.30
N ILE A 334 -2.31 14.11 11.87
CA ILE A 334 -1.64 15.10 12.72
C ILE A 334 -0.18 15.19 12.23
N PRO A 335 0.26 16.35 11.71
CA PRO A 335 1.67 16.60 11.52
C PRO A 335 2.34 16.83 12.88
N VAL A 336 3.37 16.05 13.20
CA VAL A 336 4.08 16.10 14.48
C VAL A 336 5.56 16.37 14.23
N VAL A 337 6.11 17.39 14.87
CA VAL A 337 7.56 17.58 14.94
C VAL A 337 8.12 16.68 16.01
N VAL A 338 9.07 15.84 15.64
CA VAL A 338 9.81 14.96 16.51
C VAL A 338 11.27 15.40 16.52
N GLN A 339 11.84 15.53 17.70
CA GLN A 339 13.27 15.74 17.92
C GLN A 339 13.75 14.79 19.01
N ALA A 340 15.00 14.35 18.89
CA ALA A 340 15.61 13.46 19.85
C ALA A 340 17.03 13.95 20.20
N MET A 341 17.38 13.84 21.48
CA MET A 341 18.74 14.09 21.99
C MET A 341 19.09 13.03 23.02
N HIS A 342 20.36 12.88 23.36
CA HIS A 342 20.78 12.05 24.47
C HIS A 342 21.95 12.66 25.24
N ASP A 343 22.08 12.24 26.49
CA ASP A 343 23.34 12.32 27.22
C ASP A 343 23.76 10.90 27.67
N LYS A 344 24.79 10.80 28.49
CA LYS A 344 25.32 9.51 28.96
C LYS A 344 24.34 8.70 29.80
N GLU A 345 23.27 9.32 30.30
CA GLU A 345 22.31 8.73 31.23
C GLU A 345 20.90 8.65 30.66
N ASN A 346 20.50 9.57 29.77
CA ASN A 346 19.11 9.77 29.37
C ASN A 346 18.94 9.96 27.86
N LEU A 347 17.84 9.41 27.34
CA LEU A 347 17.21 9.80 26.09
C LEU A 347 16.22 10.94 26.35
N TYR A 348 16.21 11.93 25.46
CA TYR A 348 15.27 13.03 25.44
C TYR A 348 14.49 13.02 24.13
N LEU A 349 13.15 13.10 24.20
CA LEU A 349 12.28 13.20 23.04
C LEU A 349 11.38 14.43 23.16
N ARG A 350 11.18 15.15 22.05
CA ARG A 350 10.21 16.26 21.96
C ARG A 350 9.23 16.01 20.84
N PHE A 351 7.94 16.17 21.16
CA PHE A 351 6.84 16.09 20.23
C PHE A 351 6.07 17.41 20.23
N GLN A 352 5.78 17.95 19.05
CA GLN A 352 5.00 19.18 18.92
C GLN A 352 3.94 19.03 17.83
N TRP A 353 2.70 19.42 18.13
CA TRP A 353 1.62 19.43 17.16
C TRP A 353 0.52 20.43 17.54
N ALA A 354 -0.28 20.83 16.56
CA ALA A 354 -1.43 21.71 16.77
C ALA A 354 -2.58 20.96 17.46
N ASP A 355 -3.10 21.57 18.52
CA ASP A 355 -4.36 21.21 19.17
C ASP A 355 -5.54 21.65 18.28
N THR A 356 -6.69 21.01 18.45
CA THR A 356 -7.89 21.32 17.67
C THR A 356 -9.12 21.41 18.56
N GLU A 357 -10.15 22.11 18.09
CA GLU A 357 -11.44 22.11 18.78
C GLU A 357 -12.03 20.69 18.85
N HIS A 358 -12.74 20.42 19.94
CA HIS A 358 -13.32 19.11 20.18
C HIS A 358 -14.40 18.76 19.16
N ALA A 359 -14.30 17.59 18.53
CA ALA A 359 -15.32 17.01 17.67
C ALA A 359 -16.12 15.94 18.45
N PRO A 360 -17.37 16.24 18.86
CA PRO A 360 -18.13 15.31 19.70
C PRO A 360 -18.38 13.96 19.04
N VAL A 361 -18.07 12.89 19.77
CA VAL A 361 -18.27 11.52 19.32
C VAL A 361 -19.76 11.14 19.44
N PRO A 362 -20.43 10.74 18.34
CA PRO A 362 -21.89 10.60 18.33
C PRO A 362 -22.42 9.40 19.14
N PHE A 363 -21.56 8.43 19.44
CA PHE A 363 -21.92 7.18 20.12
C PHE A 363 -21.45 7.12 21.59
N VAL A 364 -20.97 8.24 22.15
CA VAL A 364 -20.59 8.34 23.57
C VAL A 364 -21.37 9.46 24.23
N GLU A 365 -21.97 9.17 25.39
CA GLU A 365 -22.65 10.19 26.19
C GLU A 365 -21.67 11.29 26.59
N GLY A 366 -22.01 12.55 26.33
CA GLY A 366 -21.12 13.70 26.55
C GLY A 366 -20.03 13.89 25.48
N GLY A 367 -20.01 13.07 24.42
CA GLY A 367 -19.16 13.27 23.24
C GLY A 367 -17.67 12.96 23.42
N LYS A 368 -17.21 12.64 24.63
CA LYS A 368 -15.79 12.40 24.96
C LYS A 368 -15.56 10.95 25.37
N MET A 369 -14.72 10.21 24.65
CA MET A 369 -14.41 8.80 24.96
C MET A 369 -13.59 8.64 26.25
N ASP A 370 -12.71 9.60 26.51
CA ASP A 370 -11.90 9.73 27.73
C ASP A 370 -12.05 11.15 28.25
N SER A 371 -13.12 11.41 28.99
CA SER A 371 -13.47 12.76 29.46
C SER A 371 -12.41 13.41 30.35
N LYS A 372 -11.51 12.61 30.94
CA LYS A 372 -10.44 13.10 31.81
C LYS A 372 -9.24 13.58 31.03
N ASN A 373 -8.93 12.99 29.88
CA ASN A 373 -7.69 13.23 29.17
C ASN A 373 -7.97 13.80 27.78
N ALA A 374 -7.76 15.11 27.60
CA ALA A 374 -7.85 15.75 26.29
C ALA A 374 -6.87 15.14 25.29
N MET A 375 -5.69 14.73 25.76
CA MET A 375 -4.74 13.99 24.95
C MET A 375 -3.97 12.94 25.76
N LYS A 376 -3.55 11.86 25.09
CA LYS A 376 -2.53 10.92 25.59
C LYS A 376 -1.47 10.67 24.52
N LEU A 377 -0.20 10.70 24.89
CA LEU A 377 0.91 10.33 24.01
C LEU A 377 1.44 8.98 24.48
N ALA A 378 1.53 8.00 23.60
CA ALA A 378 2.21 6.74 23.86
C ALA A 378 3.38 6.57 22.88
N VAL A 379 4.56 6.23 23.40
CA VAL A 379 5.75 5.88 22.63
C VAL A 379 6.03 4.41 22.85
N MET A 380 6.38 3.69 21.79
CA MET A 380 6.82 2.30 21.89
C MET A 380 8.21 2.11 21.31
N LEU A 381 8.95 1.21 21.93
CA LEU A 381 10.29 0.79 21.55
C LEU A 381 10.34 -0.74 21.42
N ALA A 382 11.09 -1.24 20.45
CA ALA A 382 11.33 -2.66 20.28
C ALA A 382 12.71 -2.91 19.64
N THR A 383 13.24 -4.13 19.78
CA THR A 383 14.40 -4.60 19.01
C THR A 383 13.93 -5.28 17.73
N ASP A 384 14.88 -5.68 16.87
CA ASP A 384 14.58 -6.45 15.65
C ASP A 384 14.28 -7.93 15.95
N ASP A 385 14.39 -8.37 17.20
CA ASP A 385 14.06 -9.73 17.62
C ASP A 385 12.54 -9.96 17.68
N VAL A 386 11.76 -8.88 17.79
CA VAL A 386 10.29 -8.95 17.78
C VAL A 386 9.76 -9.05 16.34
N GLU A 387 8.90 -10.03 16.09
CA GLU A 387 8.33 -10.28 14.77
C GLU A 387 7.62 -9.02 14.24
N TYR A 388 8.02 -8.61 13.04
CA TYR A 388 7.54 -7.43 12.32
C TYR A 388 7.94 -6.07 12.91
N ALA A 389 8.59 -5.99 14.07
CA ALA A 389 8.99 -4.71 14.65
C ALA A 389 9.85 -3.88 13.68
N ASP A 390 10.75 -4.55 12.96
CA ASP A 390 11.69 -4.01 11.96
C ASP A 390 11.02 -3.21 10.83
N ARG A 391 9.77 -3.56 10.51
CA ARG A 391 9.04 -3.08 9.31
C ARG A 391 7.68 -2.47 9.59
N ALA A 392 7.04 -2.85 10.69
CA ALA A 392 5.73 -2.39 11.12
C ALA A 392 5.79 -1.47 12.35
N GLY A 393 6.86 -1.55 13.15
CA GLY A 393 6.94 -0.89 14.45
C GLY A 393 5.73 -1.27 15.33
N CYS A 394 5.11 -0.27 15.95
CA CYS A 394 3.96 -0.44 16.86
C CYS A 394 2.77 -1.19 16.24
N TRP A 395 2.66 -1.20 14.90
CA TRP A 395 1.58 -1.89 14.19
C TRP A 395 1.59 -3.40 14.42
N GLY A 396 2.74 -4.00 14.73
CA GLY A 396 2.84 -5.43 15.08
C GLY A 396 1.95 -5.83 16.25
N THR A 397 1.47 -4.87 17.04
CA THR A 397 0.55 -5.08 18.17
C THR A 397 -0.92 -4.74 17.89
N CYS A 398 -1.28 -4.43 16.64
CA CYS A 398 -2.62 -4.01 16.24
C CYS A 398 -3.36 -5.15 15.53
N HIS A 399 -4.23 -5.86 16.25
CA HIS A 399 -4.96 -7.02 15.73
C HIS A 399 -6.45 -6.74 15.55
N ALA A 400 -7.10 -7.52 14.68
CA ALA A 400 -8.53 -7.40 14.38
C ALA A 400 -9.41 -7.75 15.59
N ASP A 401 -8.90 -8.58 16.49
CA ASP A 401 -9.55 -9.10 17.67
C ASP A 401 -9.20 -8.34 18.95
N LEU A 402 -8.62 -7.14 18.86
CA LEU A 402 -8.40 -6.35 20.08
C LEU A 402 -9.72 -5.77 20.60
N ASN A 403 -9.79 -5.51 21.90
CA ASN A 403 -10.90 -4.80 22.52
C ASN A 403 -11.19 -3.50 21.76
N SER A 404 -12.49 -3.20 21.54
CA SER A 404 -13.03 -2.10 20.72
C SER A 404 -12.91 -2.23 19.21
N MET A 405 -12.19 -3.24 18.69
CA MET A 405 -12.22 -3.54 17.26
C MET A 405 -13.55 -4.19 16.88
N PRO A 406 -14.11 -3.91 15.68
CA PRO A 406 -15.40 -4.47 15.27
C PRO A 406 -15.40 -6.00 15.12
N TYR A 407 -14.22 -6.61 14.95
CA TYR A 407 -14.07 -8.05 14.75
C TYR A 407 -13.76 -8.80 16.05
N ALA A 408 -13.68 -8.11 17.18
CA ALA A 408 -13.47 -8.70 18.50
C ALA A 408 -14.59 -9.67 18.86
N PRO A 409 -14.28 -10.97 19.13
CA PRO A 409 -15.26 -11.91 19.66
C PRO A 409 -15.88 -11.46 20.98
N GLN A 410 -17.15 -11.83 21.21
CA GLN A 410 -17.85 -11.45 22.44
C GLN A 410 -17.27 -12.16 23.67
N GLY A 411 -17.12 -11.41 24.77
CA GLY A 411 -16.73 -11.96 26.08
C GLY A 411 -15.22 -12.13 26.29
N GLN A 412 -14.39 -11.70 25.34
CA GLN A 412 -12.94 -11.61 25.53
C GLN A 412 -12.52 -10.26 26.12
N ASP A 413 -11.31 -10.19 26.67
CA ASP A 413 -10.68 -8.96 27.17
C ASP A 413 -9.24 -8.85 26.66
N VAL A 414 -9.07 -8.84 25.33
CA VAL A 414 -7.76 -8.82 24.69
C VAL A 414 -7.30 -7.39 24.43
N THR A 415 -6.17 -6.99 24.99
CA THR A 415 -5.68 -5.61 24.90
C THR A 415 -4.78 -5.36 23.68
N LYS A 416 -3.50 -5.69 23.77
CA LYS A 416 -2.53 -5.74 22.67
C LYS A 416 -1.65 -6.96 22.92
N TYR A 417 -1.22 -7.62 21.86
CA TYR A 417 -0.34 -8.78 21.93
C TYR A 417 0.57 -8.84 20.70
N LEU A 418 1.57 -9.72 20.76
CA LEU A 418 2.53 -10.03 19.72
C LEU A 418 2.35 -11.47 19.24
N THR A 419 2.80 -11.75 18.02
CA THR A 419 2.72 -13.09 17.39
C THR A 419 3.38 -14.17 18.25
N GLU A 420 4.49 -13.83 18.90
CA GLU A 420 5.30 -14.67 19.77
C GLU A 420 4.50 -15.21 20.96
N SER A 421 3.43 -14.53 21.36
CA SER A 421 2.57 -14.99 22.44
C SER A 421 1.46 -15.96 22.01
N ARG A 422 1.34 -16.24 20.70
CA ARG A 422 0.25 -17.04 20.11
C ARG A 422 0.79 -18.27 19.40
N THR A 423 0.01 -19.36 19.38
CA THR A 423 0.32 -20.57 18.61
C THR A 423 -0.03 -20.42 17.13
N ASP A 424 -1.02 -19.60 16.83
CA ASP A 424 -1.44 -19.24 15.47
C ASP A 424 -2.17 -17.88 15.48
N ILE A 425 -2.18 -17.18 14.34
CA ILE A 425 -2.99 -15.97 14.12
C ILE A 425 -3.74 -16.15 12.79
N GLU A 426 -5.07 -16.17 12.84
CA GLU A 426 -5.90 -16.29 11.65
C GLU A 426 -5.93 -14.97 10.87
N ILE A 427 -5.09 -14.89 9.84
CA ILE A 427 -4.98 -13.71 8.94
C ILE A 427 -6.08 -13.68 7.87
N ARG A 428 -6.59 -14.85 7.46
CA ARG A 428 -7.38 -14.96 6.22
C ARG A 428 -8.89 -14.92 6.47
N GLY A 429 -9.36 -15.36 7.63
CA GLY A 429 -10.77 -15.38 7.99
C GLY A 429 -11.60 -16.30 7.10
N ARG A 430 -11.03 -17.43 6.67
CA ARG A 430 -11.68 -18.37 5.74
C ARG A 430 -12.89 -19.03 6.40
N ASN A 431 -13.97 -19.22 5.65
CA ASN A 431 -15.21 -19.83 6.13
C ASN A 431 -15.79 -19.08 7.35
N ASP A 432 -15.76 -17.76 7.32
CA ASP A 432 -16.23 -16.87 8.40
C ASP A 432 -15.53 -17.09 9.75
N LYS A 433 -14.31 -17.64 9.72
CA LYS A 433 -13.47 -17.71 10.91
C LYS A 433 -13.16 -16.31 11.44
N PRO A 434 -13.24 -16.09 12.76
CA PRO A 434 -12.75 -14.87 13.39
C PRO A 434 -11.28 -14.63 13.04
N LEU A 435 -10.95 -13.38 12.75
CA LEU A 435 -9.57 -12.95 12.53
C LEU A 435 -8.84 -12.81 13.87
N GLY A 436 -7.52 -12.97 13.86
CA GLY A 436 -6.67 -12.80 15.03
C GLY A 436 -6.32 -14.13 15.74
N GLY A 437 -5.79 -14.02 16.95
CA GLY A 437 -5.25 -15.13 17.75
C GLY A 437 -5.65 -15.07 19.23
N TRP A 438 -6.74 -14.38 19.57
CA TRP A 438 -7.23 -14.22 20.95
C TRP A 438 -7.38 -15.55 21.71
N ASP A 439 -7.80 -16.64 21.04
CA ASP A 439 -8.00 -17.96 21.63
C ASP A 439 -6.80 -18.90 21.46
N GLN A 440 -5.73 -18.42 20.81
CA GLN A 440 -4.52 -19.17 20.51
C GLN A 440 -3.36 -18.81 21.45
N ARG A 441 -3.65 -18.40 22.69
CA ARG A 441 -2.61 -18.01 23.66
C ARG A 441 -1.71 -19.20 23.99
N LYS A 442 -0.38 -18.99 23.93
CA LYS A 442 0.62 -19.95 24.42
C LYS A 442 0.51 -20.17 25.94
N THR A 443 1.15 -21.21 26.45
CA THR A 443 1.23 -21.44 27.90
C THR A 443 2.04 -20.34 28.60
N GLU A 444 1.78 -20.11 29.88
CA GLU A 444 2.48 -19.08 30.66
C GLU A 444 4.00 -19.31 30.75
N ASP A 445 4.45 -20.57 30.70
CA ASP A 445 5.88 -20.89 30.71
C ASP A 445 6.54 -20.57 29.36
N GLU A 446 5.84 -20.80 28.25
CA GLU A 446 6.29 -20.36 26.92
C GLU A 446 6.34 -18.84 26.83
N ILE A 447 5.30 -18.13 27.31
CA ILE A 447 5.27 -16.66 27.32
C ILE A 447 6.43 -16.08 28.13
N LYS A 448 6.72 -16.65 29.31
CA LYS A 448 7.89 -16.23 30.12
C LYS A 448 9.21 -16.47 29.39
N ALA A 449 9.32 -17.55 28.61
CA ALA A 449 10.51 -17.84 27.82
C ALA A 449 10.70 -16.80 26.70
N GLU A 450 9.63 -16.44 25.97
CA GLU A 450 9.66 -15.39 24.94
C GLU A 450 10.02 -14.03 25.57
N PHE A 451 9.43 -13.70 26.72
CA PHE A 451 9.76 -12.47 27.44
C PHE A 451 11.24 -12.43 27.87
N SER A 452 11.75 -13.53 28.41
CA SER A 452 13.16 -13.64 28.82
C SER A 452 14.13 -13.60 27.64
N ALA A 453 13.66 -13.92 26.43
CA ALA A 453 14.42 -13.80 25.19
C ALA A 453 14.40 -12.37 24.62
N GLY A 454 13.66 -11.43 25.23
CA GLY A 454 13.56 -10.06 24.75
C GLY A 454 12.46 -9.83 23.71
N HIS A 455 11.58 -10.81 23.47
CA HIS A 455 10.50 -10.68 22.49
C HIS A 455 9.30 -9.90 23.06
N TYR A 456 9.51 -8.64 23.43
CA TYR A 456 8.45 -7.75 23.89
C TYR A 456 8.65 -6.34 23.34
N MET A 457 7.57 -5.56 23.30
CA MET A 457 7.65 -4.12 23.00
C MET A 457 7.46 -3.32 24.29
N ASP A 458 8.39 -2.42 24.56
CA ASP A 458 8.31 -1.42 25.63
C ASP A 458 7.34 -0.32 25.20
N ILE A 459 6.51 0.17 26.12
CA ILE A 459 5.58 1.27 25.92
C ILE A 459 5.62 2.23 27.10
N ILE A 460 5.73 3.53 26.82
CA ILE A 460 5.58 4.61 27.80
C ILE A 460 4.45 5.52 27.35
N ARG A 461 3.57 5.93 28.27
CA ARG A 461 2.38 6.72 27.99
C ARG A 461 2.18 7.84 29.00
N TYR A 462 1.87 9.03 28.49
CA TYR A 462 1.43 10.17 29.28
C TYR A 462 -0.06 10.45 29.08
N LYS A 463 -0.73 10.86 30.15
CA LYS A 463 -2.15 11.22 30.22
C LYS A 463 -2.30 12.65 30.69
N ALA A 464 -2.61 13.56 29.76
CA ALA A 464 -2.47 15.00 30.00
C ALA A 464 -3.42 15.59 31.04
N GLY A 465 -4.64 15.07 31.17
CA GLY A 465 -5.60 15.65 32.11
C GLY A 465 -5.52 15.05 33.51
N GLU A 466 -4.89 13.88 33.66
CA GLU A 466 -4.61 13.26 34.95
C GLU A 466 -3.19 13.56 35.45
N ASP A 467 -2.32 14.15 34.61
CA ASP A 467 -0.89 14.37 34.86
C ASP A 467 -0.19 13.08 35.33
N LYS A 468 -0.48 11.99 34.61
CA LYS A 468 0.02 10.65 34.93
C LYS A 468 0.91 10.12 33.82
N VAL A 469 2.01 9.51 34.23
CA VAL A 469 2.89 8.73 33.36
C VAL A 469 2.74 7.26 33.72
N GLU A 470 2.69 6.43 32.71
CA GLU A 470 2.68 4.97 32.83
C GLU A 470 3.71 4.40 31.86
N ASP A 471 4.25 3.25 32.17
CA ASP A 471 5.14 2.48 31.32
C ASP A 471 4.83 0.98 31.46
N GLY A 472 5.43 0.16 30.61
CA GLY A 472 5.34 -1.29 30.67
C GLY A 472 5.59 -1.95 29.34
N ALA A 473 5.08 -3.17 29.18
CA ALA A 473 5.40 -4.03 28.05
C ALA A 473 4.19 -4.65 27.38
N ILE A 474 4.38 -5.02 26.11
CA ILE A 474 3.43 -5.78 25.31
C ILE A 474 4.12 -7.05 24.84
N LEU A 475 3.56 -8.20 25.22
CA LEU A 475 3.86 -9.51 24.65
C LEU A 475 2.57 -10.29 24.49
N ALA A 476 2.03 -10.81 25.60
CA ALA A 476 0.82 -11.61 25.56
C ALA A 476 -0.43 -10.78 25.84
N ASP A 477 -0.24 -9.70 26.60
CA ASP A 477 -1.17 -8.64 26.92
C ASP A 477 -0.37 -7.32 27.04
N ARG A 478 -1.06 -6.18 27.02
CA ARG A 478 -0.48 -4.89 27.42
C ARG A 478 -0.53 -4.75 28.92
N VAL A 479 0.62 -4.81 29.58
CA VAL A 479 0.76 -4.59 31.01
C VAL A 479 1.32 -3.18 31.21
N MET A 480 0.63 -2.35 32.01
CA MET A 480 1.04 -0.99 32.33
C MET A 480 1.17 -0.81 33.84
N HIS A 481 2.10 0.03 34.28
CA HIS A 481 2.29 0.42 35.68
C HIS A 481 2.41 1.94 35.80
N GLU A 482 2.00 2.49 36.95
CA GLU A 482 1.99 3.95 37.19
C GLU A 482 3.36 4.52 37.60
N ASN A 483 4.32 3.66 38.01
CA ASN A 483 5.66 4.11 38.42
C ASN A 483 6.61 4.07 37.22
N SER A 484 6.58 5.14 36.44
CA SER A 484 7.37 5.24 35.22
C SER A 484 8.83 5.59 35.41
N ILE A 485 9.70 4.95 34.62
CA ILE A 485 11.09 5.37 34.49
C ILE A 485 11.22 6.71 33.76
N GLY A 486 10.21 7.08 32.96
CA GLY A 486 10.19 8.30 32.16
C GLY A 486 9.57 9.49 32.91
N GLU A 487 10.21 10.64 32.80
CA GLU A 487 9.67 11.93 33.22
C GLU A 487 9.04 12.64 32.00
N PHE A 488 7.84 13.19 32.17
CA PHE A 488 7.14 13.93 31.12
C PHE A 488 6.93 15.38 31.53
N ASN A 489 7.11 16.28 30.58
CA ASN A 489 6.72 17.67 30.68
C ASN A 489 5.83 17.99 29.48
N ALA A 490 4.55 18.26 29.72
CA ALA A 490 3.59 18.55 28.68
C ALA A 490 2.91 19.90 28.93
N ILE A 491 2.88 20.73 27.90
CA ILE A 491 2.34 22.08 27.94
C ILE A 491 1.52 22.30 26.67
N ASN A 492 0.33 22.88 26.83
CA ASN A 492 -0.45 23.42 25.72
C ASN A 492 -0.28 24.94 25.72
N GLN A 493 0.45 25.46 24.75
CA GLN A 493 0.71 26.89 24.60
C GLN A 493 0.09 27.38 23.30
N ASN A 494 -0.87 28.29 23.39
CA ASN A 494 -1.53 28.91 22.23
C ASN A 494 -2.12 27.89 21.23
N GLY A 495 -2.71 26.79 21.72
CA GLY A 495 -3.27 25.75 20.87
C GLY A 495 -2.23 24.84 20.22
N GLN A 496 -1.02 24.76 20.79
CA GLN A 496 0.00 23.81 20.41
C GLN A 496 0.43 22.98 21.63
N TRP A 497 0.38 21.67 21.48
CA TRP A 497 0.96 20.76 22.44
C TRP A 497 2.46 20.67 22.20
N VAL A 498 3.24 20.81 23.28
CA VAL A 498 4.66 20.47 23.34
C VAL A 498 4.81 19.44 24.46
N VAL A 499 5.29 18.25 24.12
CA VAL A 499 5.54 17.17 25.07
C VAL A 499 7.00 16.77 25.01
N GLU A 500 7.65 16.85 26.16
CA GLU A 500 9.05 16.46 26.35
C GLU A 500 9.09 15.23 27.24
N ILE A 501 9.89 14.25 26.84
CA ILE A 501 10.10 13.00 27.56
C ILE A 501 11.58 12.92 27.90
N LYS A 502 11.91 12.69 29.16
CA LYS A 502 13.23 12.28 29.61
C LYS A 502 13.12 10.83 30.08
N ARG A 503 13.86 9.93 29.46
CA ARG A 503 13.86 8.50 29.79
C ARG A 503 15.30 8.06 30.07
N PRO A 504 15.59 7.44 31.22
CA PRO A 504 16.87 6.80 31.45
C PRO A 504 17.21 5.81 30.33
N LEU A 505 18.48 5.79 29.90
CA LEU A 505 18.96 4.81 28.92
C LEU A 505 18.95 3.41 29.54
N LYS A 506 19.35 3.28 30.80
CA LYS A 506 19.31 2.01 31.54
C LYS A 506 18.07 1.94 32.41
N SER A 507 17.41 0.78 32.40
CA SER A 507 16.35 0.44 33.35
C SER A 507 16.74 -0.81 34.12
N ASP A 508 16.42 -0.82 35.42
CA ASP A 508 16.56 -1.99 36.28
C ASP A 508 15.32 -2.91 36.22
N ARG A 509 14.30 -2.51 35.44
CA ARG A 509 13.08 -3.27 35.28
C ARG A 509 13.16 -4.23 34.11
N PRO A 510 12.68 -5.48 34.27
CA PRO A 510 12.75 -6.49 33.22
C PRO A 510 11.77 -6.24 32.05
N ASP A 511 10.76 -5.38 32.25
CA ASP A 511 9.75 -5.00 31.25
C ASP A 511 10.08 -3.73 30.45
N ASP A 512 11.26 -3.14 30.68
CA ASP A 512 11.74 -1.99 29.93
C ASP A 512 12.92 -2.38 29.05
N ILE A 513 13.06 -1.76 27.88
CA ILE A 513 14.24 -1.97 27.03
C ILE A 513 15.37 -1.04 27.51
N SER A 514 16.50 -1.59 27.93
CA SER A 514 17.70 -0.77 28.13
C SER A 514 18.29 -0.37 26.77
N LEU A 515 18.56 0.92 26.61
CA LEU A 515 19.03 1.55 25.38
C LEU A 515 20.56 1.67 25.39
N ALA A 516 21.20 0.95 24.48
CA ALA A 516 22.61 1.05 24.18
C ALA A 516 22.83 2.04 23.03
N LEU A 517 23.89 2.85 23.13
CA LEU A 517 24.17 3.90 22.15
C LEU A 517 24.60 3.34 20.79
N ASP A 518 25.09 2.11 20.73
CA ASP A 518 25.54 1.43 19.50
C ASP A 518 24.45 0.56 18.84
N GLN A 519 23.22 0.59 19.35
CA GLN A 519 22.10 -0.20 18.84
C GLN A 519 21.04 0.67 18.16
N VAL A 520 20.38 0.11 17.14
CA VAL A 520 19.22 0.69 16.48
C VAL A 520 17.95 0.06 17.06
N TYR A 521 16.95 0.89 17.34
CA TYR A 521 15.67 0.50 17.92
C TYR A 521 14.51 0.79 16.95
N ASN A 522 13.48 -0.04 17.01
CA ASN A 522 12.21 0.22 16.35
C ASN A 522 11.40 1.20 17.20
N PHE A 523 11.01 2.31 16.60
CA PHE A 523 10.34 3.43 17.26
C PHE A 523 9.01 3.74 16.58
N GLY A 524 8.00 4.01 17.39
CA GLY A 524 6.77 4.60 16.92
C GLY A 524 5.96 5.16 18.08
N PHE A 525 4.93 5.92 17.74
CA PHE A 525 4.12 6.59 18.74
C PHE A 525 2.68 6.74 18.28
N ALA A 526 1.80 6.93 19.26
CA ALA A 526 0.38 7.14 19.06
C ALA A 526 -0.08 8.34 19.88
N ILE A 527 -0.99 9.10 19.29
CA ILE A 527 -1.65 10.22 19.94
C ILE A 527 -3.14 9.89 20.01
N HIS A 528 -3.62 9.66 21.24
CA HIS A 528 -5.05 9.76 21.52
C HIS A 528 -5.37 11.23 21.65
N ASP A 529 -5.74 11.84 20.53
CA ASP A 529 -6.13 13.24 20.47
C ASP A 529 -7.64 13.41 20.70
N ASP A 530 -8.06 14.62 21.07
CA ASP A 530 -9.46 14.99 21.16
C ASP A 530 -10.31 14.05 22.04
N TYR A 531 -9.82 13.79 23.26
CA TYR A 531 -10.46 12.90 24.24
C TYR A 531 -10.73 11.48 23.70
N SER A 532 -9.98 11.04 22.67
CA SER A 532 -10.14 9.72 22.10
C SER A 532 -9.59 8.62 23.02
N ASN A 533 -10.08 7.40 22.80
CA ASN A 533 -9.62 6.23 23.53
C ASN A 533 -9.60 4.99 22.64
N ALA A 534 -8.95 3.93 23.13
CA ALA A 534 -8.90 2.63 22.46
C ALA A 534 -8.40 2.74 21.00
N ARG A 535 -9.09 2.15 20.02
CA ARG A 535 -8.68 2.17 18.60
C ARG A 535 -8.75 3.55 17.92
N TYR A 536 -9.36 4.55 18.55
CA TYR A 536 -9.66 5.84 17.92
C TYR A 536 -8.48 6.84 17.92
N HIS A 537 -7.25 6.36 18.12
CA HIS A 537 -6.03 7.18 18.13
C HIS A 537 -5.46 7.39 16.73
N HIS A 538 -4.58 8.37 16.61
CA HIS A 538 -3.68 8.50 15.48
C HIS A 538 -2.38 7.77 15.80
N VAL A 539 -1.80 7.10 14.81
CA VAL A 539 -0.60 6.29 14.98
C VAL A 539 0.44 6.62 13.92
N SER A 540 1.71 6.58 14.30
CA SER A 540 2.83 6.68 13.38
C SER A 540 2.98 5.39 12.57
N LEU A 541 3.71 5.46 11.46
CA LEU A 541 4.35 4.26 10.90
C LEU A 541 5.53 3.84 11.79
N GLY A 542 6.16 2.70 11.48
CA GLY A 542 7.37 2.25 12.19
C GLY A 542 8.63 2.93 11.65
N TYR A 543 9.35 3.63 12.53
CA TYR A 543 10.62 4.32 12.23
C TYR A 543 11.77 3.66 12.99
N LYS A 544 13.01 4.00 12.63
CA LYS A 544 14.19 3.61 13.42
C LYS A 544 14.67 4.78 14.29
N LEU A 545 15.07 4.46 15.52
CA LEU A 545 15.72 5.36 16.46
C LEU A 545 17.13 4.85 16.76
N ALA A 546 18.12 5.72 16.68
CA ALA A 546 19.51 5.42 17.03
C ALA A 546 20.19 6.67 17.59
N PHE A 547 21.39 6.49 18.13
CA PHE A 547 22.17 7.54 18.77
C PHE A 547 23.35 7.93 17.88
N ASP A 548 23.51 9.22 17.64
CA ASP A 548 24.56 9.82 16.81
C ASP A 548 24.71 9.15 15.42
N ASN A 549 23.60 8.70 14.84
CA ASN A 549 23.53 8.04 13.55
C ASN A 549 22.52 8.75 12.65
N ALA A 550 23.02 9.51 11.68
CA ALA A 550 22.19 10.25 10.74
C ALA A 550 21.46 9.36 9.73
N GLU A 551 21.85 8.09 9.57
CA GLU A 551 21.25 7.18 8.58
C GLU A 551 19.84 6.71 8.98
N VAL A 552 19.42 6.90 10.23
CA VAL A 552 18.08 6.51 10.71
C VAL A 552 17.11 7.70 10.78
N GLU A 553 15.80 7.43 10.74
CA GLU A 553 14.81 8.50 10.64
C GLU A 553 14.68 9.37 11.91
N VAL A 554 14.99 8.82 13.09
CA VAL A 554 15.01 9.55 14.36
C VAL A 554 16.39 9.41 15.01
N ASN A 555 17.27 10.33 14.68
CA ASN A 555 18.62 10.41 15.25
C ASN A 555 18.61 11.20 16.57
N ALA A 556 18.87 10.53 17.68
CA ALA A 556 19.15 11.20 18.96
C ALA A 556 20.60 11.68 18.95
N VAL A 557 20.82 13.00 19.00
CA VAL A 557 22.17 13.59 19.03
C VAL A 557 22.64 13.91 20.45
N GLU A 558 23.94 13.80 20.70
CA GLU A 558 24.53 14.21 21.98
C GLU A 558 24.31 15.71 22.24
N ARG A 559 23.91 16.07 23.47
CA ARG A 559 23.59 17.45 23.90
C ARG A 559 24.57 18.07 24.88
#